data_AF-A0A9D1QMR9-F1
#
_entry.id   AF-A0A9D1QMR9-F1
#
_cell.length_a   1.000
_cell.length_b   1.000
_cell.length_c   1.000
_cell.angle_alpha   90.00
_cell.angle_beta   90.00
_cell.angle_gamma   90.00
#
_symmetry.space_group_name_H-M   'P 1'
#
loop_
_entity.id
_entity.type
_entity.pdbx_description
1 polymer ?
#
loop_
_entity_poly.entity_id
_entity_poly.type
_entity_poly.pdbx_seq_one_letter_code
_entity_poly.pdbx_strand_id
1 'polypeptide(L)'
;MKNHTLRTMSTGMKTTLLLLDGFLLVGLLSYSIFFFTLNMTLNPADLSGKSGELIAQRFYWRDLSEKILAVCGVTYLIGHICVISYARKKEICFSLKALTVYFFIQIGVMIACVVPFGLLDRTFFWDYLFPLWSLLILTSLLFLVSLLIHASRKVKPLAT
;
A
#
# COMPACT_ATOMS: atom_id res chain seq x y z
N MET A 1 16.15 7.97 39.18
CA MET A 1 15.39 8.42 37.98
C MET A 1 16.16 8.04 36.72
N LYS A 2 15.69 7.05 35.95
CA LYS A 2 16.23 6.80 34.60
C LYS A 2 15.61 7.83 33.67
N ASN A 3 16.43 8.73 33.11
CA ASN A 3 16.01 9.57 32.00
C ASN A 3 15.63 8.64 30.83
N HIS A 4 14.33 8.41 30.61
CA HIS A 4 13.85 7.77 29.39
C HIS A 4 14.05 8.77 28.26
N THR A 5 15.24 8.76 27.67
CA THR A 5 15.54 9.51 26.46
C THR A 5 14.63 8.98 25.36
N LEU A 6 13.60 9.76 25.01
CA LEU A 6 12.71 9.50 23.88
C LEU A 6 13.57 9.25 22.64
N ARG A 7 13.58 8.01 22.15
CA ARG A 7 14.35 7.65 20.96
C ARG A 7 13.57 8.02 19.70
N THR A 8 14.19 8.83 18.85
CA THR A 8 13.69 9.13 17.52
C THR A 8 13.93 7.96 16.57
N MET A 9 13.21 7.93 15.45
CA MET A 9 13.35 6.88 14.43
C MET A 9 14.78 6.81 13.89
N SER A 10 15.36 5.60 13.86
CA SER A 10 16.69 5.36 13.28
C SER A 10 16.64 5.45 11.76
N THR A 11 17.78 5.75 11.13
CA THR A 11 17.92 5.76 9.65
C THR A 11 17.52 4.43 9.02
N GLY A 12 17.82 3.32 9.68
CA GLY A 12 17.42 1.97 9.23
C GLY A 12 15.91 1.82 9.13
N MET A 13 15.15 2.28 10.13
CA MET A 13 13.67 2.21 10.09
C MET A 13 13.09 3.08 8.98
N LYS A 14 13.63 4.28 8.74
CA LYS A 14 13.17 5.13 7.62
C LYS A 14 13.39 4.43 6.29
N THR A 15 14.56 3.81 6.14
CA THR A 15 14.94 3.06 4.94
C THR A 15 14.00 1.87 4.73
N THR A 16 13.69 1.11 5.79
CA THR A 16 12.73 0.01 5.71
C THR A 16 11.35 0.48 5.26
N LEU A 17 10.83 1.59 5.82
CA LEU A 17 9.53 2.14 5.41
C LEU A 17 9.55 2.53 3.92
N LEU A 18 10.59 3.24 3.47
CA LEU A 18 10.74 3.60 2.05
C LEU A 18 10.82 2.39 1.13
N LEU A 19 11.50 1.32 1.55
CA LEU A 19 11.56 0.08 0.77
C LEU A 19 10.19 -0.61 0.68
N LEU A 20 9.42 -0.61 1.77
CA LEU A 20 8.05 -1.16 1.76
C LEU A 20 7.14 -0.34 0.84
N ASP A 21 7.23 0.99 0.88
CA ASP A 21 6.50 1.88 -0.01
C ASP A 21 6.89 1.67 -1.48
N GLY A 22 8.19 1.52 -1.75
CA GLY A 22 8.70 1.20 -3.07
C GLY A 22 8.19 -0.14 -3.58
N PHE A 23 8.13 -1.16 -2.72
CA PHE A 23 7.60 -2.47 -3.08
C PHE A 23 6.10 -2.43 -3.43
N LEU A 24 5.32 -1.67 -2.65
CA LEU A 24 3.90 -1.45 -2.95
C LEU A 24 3.71 -0.67 -4.26
N LEU A 25 4.53 0.35 -4.49
CA LEU A 25 4.51 1.16 -5.71
C LEU A 25 4.80 0.30 -6.95
N VAL A 26 5.81 -0.58 -6.88
CA VAL A 26 6.10 -1.54 -7.96
C VAL A 26 4.91 -2.44 -8.23
N GLY A 27 4.24 -2.97 -7.19
CA GLY A 27 3.04 -3.78 -7.35
C GLY A 27 1.90 -3.02 -8.03
N LEU A 28 1.62 -1.79 -7.61
CA LEU A 28 0.54 -0.96 -8.17
C LEU A 28 0.80 -0.53 -9.61
N LEU A 29 2.03 -0.12 -9.92
CA LEU A 29 2.41 0.23 -11.28
C LEU A 29 2.39 -1.00 -12.19
N SER A 30 2.89 -2.14 -11.70
CA SER A 30 2.81 -3.40 -12.47
C SER A 30 1.37 -3.74 -12.79
N TYR A 31 0.49 -3.77 -11.78
CA TYR A 31 -0.93 -3.99 -12.00
C TYR A 31 -1.52 -3.03 -13.05
N SER A 32 -1.29 -1.73 -12.89
CA SER A 32 -1.88 -0.71 -13.78
C SER A 32 -1.35 -0.82 -15.22
N ILE A 33 -0.06 -1.08 -15.40
CA ILE A 33 0.57 -1.26 -16.71
C ILE A 33 0.08 -2.54 -17.38
N PHE A 34 0.04 -3.67 -16.66
CA PHE A 34 -0.46 -4.93 -17.20
C PHE A 34 -1.93 -4.79 -17.60
N PHE A 35 -2.76 -4.22 -16.73
CA PHE A 35 -4.19 -4.06 -16.99
C PHE A 35 -4.44 -3.12 -18.18
N PHE A 36 -3.71 -2.01 -18.27
CA PHE A 36 -3.76 -1.10 -19.42
C PHE A 36 -3.34 -1.79 -20.72
N THR A 37 -2.22 -2.51 -20.69
CA THR A 37 -1.74 -3.25 -21.87
C THR A 37 -2.76 -4.30 -22.31
N LEU A 38 -3.39 -5.00 -21.36
CA LEU A 38 -4.43 -5.98 -21.66
C LEU A 38 -5.68 -5.34 -22.28
N ASN A 39 -6.11 -4.19 -21.80
CA ASN A 39 -7.27 -3.50 -22.37
C ASN A 39 -7.00 -2.91 -23.75
N MET A 40 -5.74 -2.54 -24.05
CA MET A 40 -5.34 -2.06 -25.37
C MET A 40 -5.12 -3.19 -26.40
N THR A 41 -4.69 -4.38 -25.97
CA THR A 41 -4.32 -5.48 -26.88
C THR A 41 -5.35 -6.61 -26.94
N LEU A 42 -6.03 -6.87 -25.82
CA LEU A 42 -7.01 -7.94 -25.62
C LEU A 42 -8.26 -7.36 -24.95
N ASN A 43 -8.84 -6.33 -25.56
CA ASN A 43 -10.04 -5.67 -25.05
C ASN A 43 -11.18 -6.69 -24.91
N PRO A 44 -11.83 -6.81 -23.75
CA PRO A 44 -12.87 -7.81 -23.53
C PRO A 44 -14.08 -7.63 -24.47
N ALA A 45 -14.36 -6.42 -24.97
CA ALA A 45 -15.42 -6.18 -25.93
C ALA A 45 -15.14 -6.84 -27.30
N ASP A 46 -13.87 -6.87 -27.71
CA ASP A 46 -13.43 -7.40 -29.01
C ASP A 46 -13.20 -8.92 -29.00
N LEU A 47 -13.21 -9.52 -27.81
CA LEU A 47 -12.99 -10.96 -27.62
C LEU A 47 -14.26 -11.80 -27.76
N SER A 48 -15.44 -11.17 -27.88
CA SER A 48 -16.69 -11.90 -28.11
C SER A 48 -16.64 -12.65 -29.45
N GLY A 49 -16.79 -13.98 -29.41
CA GLY A 49 -16.72 -14.84 -30.60
C GLY A 49 -15.30 -15.11 -31.12
N LYS A 50 -14.25 -14.71 -30.39
CA LYS A 50 -12.86 -15.05 -30.70
C LYS A 50 -12.46 -16.41 -30.11
N SER A 51 -11.28 -16.91 -30.49
CA SER A 51 -10.76 -18.19 -30.00
C SER A 51 -10.67 -18.22 -28.47
N GLY A 52 -11.00 -19.37 -27.88
CA GLY A 52 -10.91 -19.56 -26.43
C GLY A 52 -9.50 -19.35 -25.87
N GLU A 53 -8.47 -19.49 -26.71
CA GLU A 53 -7.08 -19.24 -26.37
C GLU A 53 -6.80 -17.77 -26.01
N LEU A 54 -7.33 -16.80 -26.78
CA LEU A 54 -7.15 -15.38 -26.50
C LEU A 54 -7.85 -14.96 -25.20
N ILE A 55 -9.02 -15.55 -24.94
CA ILE A 55 -9.75 -15.36 -23.69
C ILE A 55 -8.94 -15.89 -22.51
N ALA A 56 -8.41 -17.12 -22.62
CA ALA A 56 -7.57 -17.72 -21.58
C ALA A 56 -6.29 -16.92 -21.32
N GLN A 57 -5.63 -16.42 -22.37
CA GLN A 57 -4.45 -15.57 -22.27
C GLN A 57 -4.76 -14.28 -21.49
N ARG A 58 -5.90 -13.64 -21.77
CA ARG A 58 -6.32 -12.43 -21.05
C ARG A 58 -6.52 -12.70 -19.55
N PHE A 59 -7.21 -13.80 -19.21
CA PHE A 59 -7.42 -14.18 -17.81
C PHE A 59 -6.10 -14.48 -17.10
N TYR A 60 -5.18 -15.18 -17.75
CA TYR A 60 -3.86 -15.49 -17.19
C TYR A 60 -3.08 -14.23 -16.81
N TRP A 61 -2.96 -13.26 -17.73
CA TRP A 61 -2.21 -12.03 -17.45
C TRP A 61 -2.89 -11.15 -16.41
N ARG A 62 -4.23 -11.11 -16.40
CA ARG A 62 -4.98 -10.39 -15.36
C ARG A 62 -4.71 -11.01 -13.98
N ASP A 63 -4.88 -12.32 -13.84
CA ASP A 63 -4.64 -13.05 -12.60
C ASP A 63 -3.19 -12.91 -12.12
N LEU A 64 -2.22 -12.98 -13.04
CA LEU A 64 -0.81 -12.74 -12.72
C LEU A 64 -0.58 -11.34 -12.15
N SER A 65 -1.18 -10.31 -12.75
CA SER A 65 -1.06 -8.93 -12.27
C SER A 65 -1.67 -8.73 -10.88
N GLU A 66 -2.81 -9.36 -10.62
CA GLU A 66 -3.48 -9.35 -9.32
C GLU A 66 -2.64 -10.06 -8.26
N LYS A 67 -2.02 -11.20 -8.60
CA LYS A 67 -1.09 -11.93 -7.72
C LYS A 67 0.17 -11.14 -7.38
N ILE A 68 0.77 -10.46 -8.35
CA ILE A 68 1.93 -9.58 -8.10
C ILE A 68 1.55 -8.50 -7.10
N LEU A 69 0.43 -7.81 -7.34
CA LEU A 69 -0.06 -6.78 -6.43
C LEU A 69 -0.38 -7.33 -5.03
N ALA A 70 -0.99 -8.51 -4.95
CA ALA A 70 -1.30 -9.16 -3.68
C ALA A 70 -0.04 -9.47 -2.88
N VAL A 71 1.00 -10.02 -3.52
CA VAL A 71 2.31 -10.27 -2.87
C VAL A 71 2.91 -8.96 -2.37
N CYS A 72 2.93 -7.91 -3.20
CA CYS A 72 3.39 -6.59 -2.79
C CYS A 72 2.61 -6.02 -1.60
N GLY A 73 1.28 -6.12 -1.62
CA GLY A 73 0.40 -5.67 -0.55
C GLY A 73 0.62 -6.42 0.76
N VAL A 74 0.79 -7.76 0.71
CA VAL A 74 1.06 -8.58 1.88
C VAL A 74 2.43 -8.27 2.48
N THR A 75 3.48 -8.16 1.65
CA THR A 75 4.82 -7.76 2.12
C THR A 75 4.80 -6.37 2.76
N TYR A 76 4.11 -5.42 2.13
CA TYR A 76 3.90 -4.07 2.67
C TYR A 76 3.23 -4.11 4.06
N LEU A 77 2.14 -4.89 4.20
CA LEU A 77 1.39 -5.03 5.45
C LEU A 77 2.25 -5.65 6.56
N ILE A 78 2.86 -6.81 6.30
CA ILE A 78 3.69 -7.51 7.28
C ILE A 78 4.86 -6.61 7.72
N GLY A 79 5.52 -5.95 6.77
CA GLY A 79 6.59 -5.01 7.06
C GLY A 79 6.16 -3.88 8.00
N HIS A 80 5.00 -3.28 7.75
CA HIS A 80 4.44 -2.24 8.62
C HIS A 80 4.10 -2.76 10.01
N ILE A 81 3.50 -3.95 10.13
CA ILE A 81 3.24 -4.60 11.41
C ILE A 81 4.55 -4.81 12.19
N CYS A 82 5.61 -5.28 11.52
CA CYS A 82 6.93 -5.45 12.12
C CYS A 82 7.52 -4.11 12.60
N VAL A 83 7.46 -3.06 11.78
CA VAL A 83 7.97 -1.72 12.13
C VAL A 83 7.22 -1.13 13.32
N ILE A 84 5.88 -1.22 13.32
CA ILE A 84 5.03 -0.75 14.41
C ILE A 84 5.33 -1.52 15.70
N SER A 85 5.46 -2.85 15.61
CA SER A 85 5.77 -3.71 16.76
C SER A 85 7.16 -3.41 17.33
N TYR A 86 8.15 -3.19 16.47
CA TYR A 86 9.49 -2.79 16.86
C TYR A 86 9.49 -1.41 17.52
N ALA A 87 8.81 -0.43 16.92
CA ALA A 87 8.66 0.91 17.47
C ALA A 87 7.97 0.88 18.84
N ARG A 88 6.96 0.00 19.01
CA ARG A 88 6.30 -0.25 20.30
C ARG A 88 7.29 -0.74 21.34
N LYS A 89 8.04 -1.81 21.03
CA LYS A 89 9.01 -2.46 21.93
C LYS A 89 10.18 -1.56 22.33
N LYS A 90 10.62 -0.68 21.42
CA LYS A 90 11.75 0.24 21.64
C LYS A 90 11.33 1.62 22.14
N GLU A 91 10.06 1.82 22.47
CA GLU A 91 9.49 3.09 22.93
C GLU A 91 9.80 4.27 21.99
N ILE A 92 9.89 4.00 20.68
CA ILE A 92 10.19 5.02 19.65
C ILE A 92 8.95 5.85 19.42
N CYS A 93 9.00 7.15 19.70
CA CYS A 93 7.86 8.03 19.56
C CYS A 93 7.84 8.76 18.22
N PHE A 94 6.66 8.81 17.62
CA PHE A 94 6.36 9.57 16.42
C PHE A 94 5.49 10.76 16.81
N SER A 95 5.73 11.92 16.22
CA SER A 95 4.79 13.03 16.34
C SER A 95 3.52 12.69 15.54
N LEU A 96 2.36 13.10 16.04
CA LEU A 96 1.09 12.90 15.34
C LEU A 96 1.14 13.50 13.93
N LYS A 97 1.72 14.70 13.80
CA LYS A 97 1.93 15.36 12.51
C LYS A 97 2.71 14.47 11.52
N ALA A 98 3.83 13.89 11.95
CA ALA A 98 4.63 13.03 11.07
C ALA A 98 3.88 11.77 10.66
N LEU A 99 3.14 11.15 11.59
CA LEU A 99 2.32 9.97 11.32
C LEU A 99 1.22 10.27 10.29
N THR A 100 0.47 11.35 10.50
CA THR A 100 -0.60 11.77 9.58
C THR A 100 -0.03 12.08 8.20
N VAL A 101 1.04 12.87 8.12
CA VAL A 101 1.67 13.22 6.83
C VAL A 101 2.16 11.98 6.09
N TYR A 102 2.76 11.01 6.79
CA TYR A 102 3.23 9.76 6.20
C TYR A 102 2.09 9.01 5.49
N PHE A 103 1.00 8.72 6.20
CA PHE A 103 -0.12 7.96 5.62
C PHE A 103 -0.86 8.73 4.52
N PHE A 104 -0.98 10.06 4.63
CA PHE A 104 -1.56 10.88 3.57
C PHE A 104 -0.72 10.89 2.30
N ILE A 105 0.61 11.02 2.41
CA ILE A 105 1.51 10.90 1.27
C ILE A 105 1.35 9.53 0.63
N GLN A 106 1.25 8.48 1.44
CA GLN A 106 1.12 7.13 0.95
C GLN A 106 -0.16 6.92 0.13
N ILE A 107 -1.31 7.43 0.61
CA ILE A 107 -2.57 7.44 -0.15
C ILE A 107 -2.39 8.20 -1.47
N GLY A 108 -1.76 9.37 -1.44
CA GLY A 108 -1.50 10.17 -2.64
C GLY A 108 -0.65 9.41 -3.66
N VAL A 109 0.38 8.69 -3.22
CA VAL A 109 1.22 7.85 -4.07
C VAL A 109 0.42 6.70 -4.68
N MET A 110 -0.41 6.00 -3.90
CA MET A 110 -1.26 4.92 -4.42
C MET A 110 -2.17 5.42 -5.54
N ILE A 111 -2.81 6.57 -5.33
CA ILE A 111 -3.68 7.24 -6.32
C ILE A 111 -2.86 7.59 -7.56
N ALA A 112 -1.67 8.16 -7.40
CA ALA A 112 -0.81 8.55 -8.52
C ALA A 112 -0.33 7.36 -9.37
N CYS A 113 -0.21 6.17 -8.80
CA CYS A 113 0.14 4.96 -9.55
C CYS A 113 -0.99 4.45 -10.45
N VAL A 114 -2.24 4.72 -10.12
CA VAL A 114 -3.41 4.05 -10.70
C VAL A 114 -4.27 5.00 -11.53
N VAL A 115 -4.58 6.17 -10.98
CA VAL A 115 -5.51 7.13 -11.60
C VAL A 115 -5.09 7.57 -13.00
N PRO A 116 -3.80 7.85 -13.29
CA PRO A 116 -3.40 8.21 -14.64
C PRO A 116 -3.80 7.15 -15.69
N PHE A 117 -3.63 5.86 -15.37
CA PHE A 117 -4.02 4.78 -16.28
C PHE A 117 -5.53 4.68 -16.45
N GLY A 118 -6.31 4.83 -15.37
CA GLY A 118 -7.77 4.89 -15.47
C GLY A 118 -8.24 6.08 -16.29
N LEU A 119 -7.60 7.25 -16.17
CA LEU A 119 -7.96 8.43 -16.97
C LEU A 119 -7.67 8.25 -18.46
N LEU A 120 -6.62 7.49 -18.80
CA LEU A 120 -6.27 7.11 -20.17
C LEU A 120 -7.22 6.04 -20.72
N ASP A 121 -7.67 5.11 -19.88
CA ASP A 121 -8.59 4.03 -20.23
C ASP A 121 -9.93 4.18 -19.49
N ARG A 122 -10.70 5.19 -19.92
CA ARG A 122 -11.96 5.58 -19.24
C ARG A 122 -13.02 4.49 -19.21
N THR A 123 -13.02 3.59 -20.19
CA THR A 123 -13.98 2.47 -20.28
C THR A 123 -13.88 1.56 -19.06
N PHE A 124 -12.66 1.34 -18.56
CA PHE A 124 -12.40 0.47 -17.42
C PHE A 124 -11.93 1.25 -16.17
N PHE A 125 -12.18 2.57 -16.09
CA PHE A 125 -11.69 3.44 -15.01
C PHE A 125 -11.86 2.85 -13.61
N TRP A 126 -13.05 2.32 -13.31
CA TRP A 126 -13.37 1.77 -11.99
C TRP A 126 -12.63 0.47 -11.68
N ASP A 127 -12.28 -0.32 -12.71
CA ASP A 127 -11.50 -1.54 -12.54
C ASP A 127 -10.06 -1.22 -12.11
N TYR A 128 -9.48 -0.12 -12.60
CA TYR A 128 -8.18 0.36 -12.12
C TYR A 128 -8.23 0.73 -10.64
N LEU A 129 -9.31 1.37 -10.18
CA LEU A 129 -9.47 1.76 -8.78
C LEU A 129 -9.79 0.57 -7.86
N PHE A 130 -10.22 -0.56 -8.41
CA PHE A 130 -10.67 -1.70 -7.61
C PHE A 130 -9.65 -2.16 -6.56
N PRO A 131 -8.35 -2.34 -6.89
CA PRO A 131 -7.36 -2.77 -5.90
C PRO A 131 -7.01 -1.68 -4.87
N LEU A 132 -7.32 -0.41 -5.15
CA LEU A 132 -7.09 0.66 -4.17
C LEU A 132 -7.99 0.50 -2.96
N TRP A 133 -9.22 -0.03 -3.10
CA TRP A 133 -10.14 -0.17 -1.96
C TRP A 133 -9.54 -1.04 -0.84
N SER A 134 -8.98 -2.20 -1.20
CA SER A 134 -8.37 -3.11 -0.22
C SER A 134 -7.13 -2.47 0.43
N LEU A 135 -6.29 -1.80 -0.36
CA LEU A 135 -5.10 -1.11 0.14
C LEU A 135 -5.42 0.10 1.02
N LEU A 136 -6.48 0.85 0.70
CA LEU A 136 -6.97 1.97 1.50
C LEU A 136 -7.49 1.48 2.85
N ILE A 137 -8.25 0.38 2.88
CA ILE A 137 -8.70 -0.25 4.13
C ILE A 137 -7.47 -0.66 4.97
N LEU A 138 -6.51 -1.37 4.37
CA LEU A 138 -5.29 -1.82 5.05
C LEU A 138 -4.48 -0.64 5.62
N THR A 139 -4.27 0.39 4.81
CA THR A 139 -3.52 1.60 5.19
C THR A 139 -4.24 2.35 6.31
N SER A 140 -5.56 2.44 6.25
CA SER A 140 -6.39 3.05 7.31
C SER A 140 -6.30 2.28 8.63
N LEU A 141 -6.29 0.95 8.58
CA LEU A 141 -6.10 0.10 9.77
C LEU A 141 -4.71 0.29 10.37
N LEU A 142 -3.66 0.33 9.55
CA LEU A 142 -2.29 0.59 10.01
C LEU A 142 -2.17 1.98 10.65
N PHE A 143 -2.82 2.99 10.09
CA PHE A 143 -2.90 4.32 10.67
C PHE A 143 -3.60 4.29 12.03
N LEU A 144 -4.76 3.65 12.13
CA LEU A 144 -5.51 3.53 13.39
C LEU A 144 -4.69 2.83 14.48
N VAL A 145 -4.06 1.71 14.17
CA VAL A 145 -3.20 0.98 15.12
C VAL A 145 -2.03 1.87 15.58
N SER A 146 -1.42 2.61 14.65
CA SER A 146 -0.34 3.54 14.98
C SER A 146 -0.81 4.70 15.87
N LEU A 147 -2.01 5.22 15.65
CA LEU A 147 -2.65 6.23 16.49
C LEU A 147 -2.94 5.69 17.90
N LEU A 148 -3.48 4.48 18.03
CA LEU A 148 -3.75 3.87 19.33
C LEU A 148 -2.47 3.66 20.15
N ILE A 149 -1.39 3.23 19.50
CA ILE A 149 -0.07 3.11 20.14
C ILE A 149 0.45 4.49 20.57
N HIS A 150 0.28 5.52 19.74
CA HIS A 150 0.65 6.88 20.11
C HIS A 150 -0.15 7.40 21.31
N ALA A 151 -1.47 7.20 21.32
CA ALA A 151 -2.36 7.63 22.40
C ALA A 151 -2.10 6.90 23.72
N SER A 152 -1.94 5.57 23.70
CA SER A 152 -1.66 4.77 24.90
C SER A 152 -0.38 5.18 25.65
N ARG A 153 0.58 5.78 24.94
CA ARG A 153 1.80 6.33 25.54
C ARG A 153 1.62 7.68 26.20
N LYS A 154 0.66 8.49 25.74
CA LYS A 154 0.27 9.72 26.44
C LYS A 154 -0.50 9.43 27.73
N VAL A 155 -1.22 8.32 27.77
CA VAL A 155 -2.07 7.94 28.92
C VAL A 155 -1.28 7.30 30.05
N LYS A 156 -0.12 6.68 29.81
CA LYS A 156 0.79 6.28 30.91
C LYS A 156 1.35 7.53 31.59
N PRO A 157 0.86 7.94 32.77
CA PRO A 157 1.49 9.01 33.52
C PRO A 157 2.81 8.47 34.08
N LEU A 158 3.73 9.37 34.41
CA LEU A 158 4.89 9.06 35.25
C LEU A 158 4.43 8.18 36.43
N ALA A 159 4.75 6.89 36.41
CA ALA A 159 4.81 6.14 37.64
C ALA A 159 6.05 6.67 38.37
N THR A 160 5.80 7.61 39.28
CA THR A 160 6.70 8.07 40.34
C THR A 160 7.22 6.90 41.16
#